data_AF-A0A5N5TPT7-F1
#
_entry.id   AF-A0A5N5TPT7-F1
#
_cell.length_a   1.000
_cell.length_b   1.000
_cell.length_c   1.000
_cell.angle_alpha   90.00
_cell.angle_beta   90.00
_cell.angle_gamma   90.00
#
_symmetry.space_group_name_H-M   'P 1'
#
loop_
_entity.id
_entity.type
_entity.pdbx_description
1 polymer ?
#
loop_
_entity_poly.entity_id
_entity_poly.type
_entity_poly.pdbx_seq_one_letter_code
_entity_poly.pdbx_strand_id
1 'polypeptide(L)'
;MIWKGEPFMRSFDIIPKRSGYNLDYNPNFSSPYHFFISSYRLFSKFGRQSTLRLKDHFNSPHLFHRDPEMVDMIARTWTRQTIQSFDSHITKELTNHLFETPQSNFGLDLMSLNIQRGRDHAIAPYNEMRVVCGLPRARQFSDLLDQIPRLTVERLSQIYRHVDDIDFFVGGISERPVSGGLLGWTFLCVVGDHLQGTTSRNP
;
A
#
# COMPACT_ATOMS: atom_id res chain seq x y z
N MET A 1 -9.23 13.70 -4.83
CA MET A 1 -9.43 12.28 -5.20
C MET A 1 -8.35 11.90 -6.22
N ILE A 2 -7.09 11.77 -5.77
CA ILE A 2 -5.90 11.78 -6.67
C ILE A 2 -5.36 10.35 -6.95
N TRP A 3 -5.85 9.34 -6.24
CA TRP A 3 -5.25 8.00 -6.22
C TRP A 3 -5.80 6.99 -7.23
N LYS A 4 -6.90 7.34 -7.89
CA LYS A 4 -7.82 6.33 -8.43
C LYS A 4 -7.98 6.37 -9.94
N GLY A 5 -7.76 7.49 -10.61
CA GLY A 5 -8.19 7.67 -11.99
C GLY A 5 -9.73 7.65 -12.11
N GLU A 6 -10.30 8.52 -12.93
CA GLU A 6 -11.76 8.54 -13.15
C GLU A 6 -12.32 7.19 -13.67
N PRO A 7 -11.64 6.45 -14.57
CA PRO A 7 -12.14 5.18 -15.10
C PRO A 7 -12.36 4.11 -14.03
N PHE A 8 -11.46 3.99 -13.05
CA PHE A 8 -11.58 3.03 -11.94
C PHE A 8 -12.77 3.33 -11.05
N MET A 9 -13.01 4.60 -10.73
CA MET A 9 -14.12 4.94 -9.84
C MET A 9 -15.48 4.63 -10.47
N ARG A 10 -15.57 4.75 -11.80
CA ARG A 10 -16.73 4.32 -12.58
C ARG A 10 -16.87 2.80 -12.61
N SER A 11 -15.77 2.05 -12.74
CA SER A 11 -15.84 0.58 -12.84
C SER A 11 -16.26 -0.11 -11.54
N PHE A 12 -15.99 0.49 -10.39
CA PHE A 12 -16.37 -0.05 -9.07
C PHE A 12 -17.60 0.65 -8.45
N ASP A 13 -18.31 1.50 -9.20
CA ASP A 13 -19.46 2.30 -8.71
C ASP A 13 -19.18 3.06 -7.39
N ILE A 14 -17.94 3.49 -7.18
CA ILE A 14 -17.50 4.21 -5.97
C ILE A 14 -17.52 5.73 -6.17
N ILE A 15 -18.22 6.22 -7.20
CA ILE A 15 -18.48 7.65 -7.36
C ILE A 15 -19.56 8.04 -6.35
N PRO A 16 -19.32 9.05 -5.50
CA PRO A 16 -20.34 9.52 -4.56
C PRO A 16 -21.62 9.87 -5.30
N LYS A 17 -22.73 9.20 -4.97
CA LYS A 17 -24.05 9.55 -5.51
C LYS A 17 -24.40 10.96 -5.05
N ARG A 18 -24.97 11.78 -5.94
CA ARG A 18 -25.39 13.16 -5.62
C ARG A 18 -26.53 13.19 -4.58
N SER A 19 -27.28 12.10 -4.44
CA SER A 19 -28.28 11.87 -3.40
C SER A 19 -28.51 10.36 -3.21
N GLY A 20 -28.80 9.92 -1.97
CA GLY A 20 -29.11 8.52 -1.64
C GLY A 20 -27.90 7.68 -1.24
N TYR A 21 -28.13 6.39 -0.95
CA TYR A 21 -27.14 5.43 -0.45
C TYR A 21 -27.01 4.23 -1.38
N ASN A 22 -25.92 3.47 -1.29
CA ASN A 22 -25.79 2.19 -2.00
C ASN A 22 -26.27 1.05 -1.08
N LEU A 23 -27.17 0.19 -1.56
CA LEU A 23 -27.85 -0.83 -0.74
C LEU A 23 -27.15 -2.20 -0.76
N ASP A 24 -26.15 -2.39 -1.62
CA ASP A 24 -25.43 -3.66 -1.80
C ASP A 24 -24.31 -3.85 -0.77
N TYR A 25 -24.63 -3.65 0.50
CA TYR A 25 -23.70 -3.69 1.63
C TYR A 25 -23.53 -5.10 2.19
N ASN A 26 -22.27 -5.51 2.44
CA ASN A 26 -21.95 -6.70 3.24
C ASN A 26 -21.32 -6.32 4.60
N PRO A 27 -22.03 -6.50 5.74
CA PRO A 27 -21.56 -6.12 7.07
C PRO A 27 -20.39 -6.93 7.63
N ASN A 28 -20.06 -8.09 7.05
CA ASN A 28 -19.07 -9.02 7.60
C ASN A 28 -17.65 -8.83 7.02
N PHE A 29 -17.37 -7.73 6.33
CA PHE A 29 -16.06 -7.51 5.70
C PHE A 29 -15.02 -6.96 6.70
N SER A 30 -14.12 -7.82 7.18
CA SER A 30 -12.91 -7.42 7.92
C SER A 30 -11.74 -7.23 6.95
N SER A 31 -11.10 -6.05 6.96
CA SER A 31 -9.92 -5.77 6.11
C SER A 31 -8.60 -6.02 6.84
N PRO A 32 -7.72 -6.91 6.37
CA PRO A 32 -6.40 -7.16 6.96
C PRO A 32 -5.28 -6.27 6.39
N TYR A 33 -5.57 -5.34 5.47
CA TYR A 33 -4.55 -4.62 4.71
C TYR A 33 -4.15 -3.28 5.36
N HIS A 34 -2.90 -3.16 5.80
CA HIS A 34 -2.33 -1.94 6.41
C HIS A 34 -1.18 -1.39 5.54
N PHE A 35 -1.29 -0.14 5.06
CA PHE A 35 -0.25 0.56 4.28
C PHE A 35 0.55 1.54 5.14
N PHE A 36 1.89 1.56 5.00
CA PHE A 36 2.77 2.48 5.75
C PHE A 36 3.69 3.30 4.82
N ILE A 37 3.96 4.55 5.21
CA ILE A 37 4.83 5.53 4.52
C ILE A 37 6.18 5.63 5.26
N SER A 38 7.26 5.89 4.53
CA SER A 38 8.65 5.72 5.02
C SER A 38 9.37 6.96 5.56
N SER A 39 9.14 8.18 5.07
CA SER A 39 9.93 9.34 5.54
C SER A 39 9.30 10.70 5.24
N TYR A 40 9.62 11.71 6.07
CA TYR A 40 9.15 13.10 5.95
C TYR A 40 10.31 14.11 6.00
N ARG A 41 10.30 15.13 5.14
CA ARG A 41 11.16 16.33 5.25
C ARG A 41 10.32 17.48 5.78
N LEU A 42 10.66 17.97 6.95
CA LEU A 42 9.94 19.05 7.62
C LEU A 42 10.30 20.42 7.04
N PHE A 43 9.27 21.24 6.79
CA PHE A 43 9.41 22.61 6.30
C PHE A 43 8.89 23.61 7.33
N SER A 44 9.78 24.45 7.87
CA SER A 44 9.42 25.56 8.76
C SER A 44 8.79 26.73 7.98
N LYS A 45 8.03 27.57 8.71
CA LYS A 45 7.41 28.83 8.22
C LYS A 45 8.44 29.78 7.57
N PHE A 46 9.68 29.77 8.03
CA PHE A 46 10.77 30.61 7.52
C PHE A 46 11.65 29.92 6.45
N GLY A 47 11.23 28.78 5.92
CA GLY A 47 11.98 28.04 4.89
C GLY A 47 13.14 27.19 5.41
N ARG A 48 13.35 27.15 6.74
CA ARG A 48 14.32 26.24 7.36
C ARG A 48 13.85 24.79 7.18
N GLN A 49 14.71 23.97 6.60
CA GLN A 49 14.43 22.57 6.34
C GLN A 49 15.08 21.70 7.43
N SER A 50 14.32 20.80 8.03
CA SER A 50 14.83 19.76 8.93
C SER A 50 14.39 18.39 8.42
N THR A 51 15.26 17.40 8.51
CA THR A 51 14.93 16.04 8.09
C THR A 51 14.59 15.24 9.33
N LEU A 52 13.36 14.70 9.38
CA LEU A 52 12.91 13.84 10.45
C LEU A 52 12.95 12.40 9.93
N ARG A 53 13.86 11.59 10.47
CA ARG A 53 14.01 10.19 10.08
C ARG A 53 12.97 9.35 10.81
N LEU A 54 12.20 8.56 10.07
CA LEU A 54 11.09 7.81 10.67
C LEU A 54 11.58 6.77 11.69
N LYS A 55 12.71 6.11 11.42
CA LYS A 55 13.33 5.13 12.33
C LYS A 55 13.57 5.68 13.74
N ASP A 56 13.91 6.97 13.86
CA ASP A 56 14.26 7.61 15.13
C ASP A 56 13.00 8.07 15.89
N HIS A 57 11.82 8.00 15.26
CA HIS A 57 10.61 8.69 15.73
C HIS A 57 9.32 7.85 15.67
N PHE A 58 9.43 6.53 15.49
CA PHE A 58 8.30 5.63 15.75
C PHE A 58 7.86 5.74 17.22
N ASN A 59 6.57 5.99 17.46
CA ASN A 59 5.99 6.13 18.80
C ASN A 59 6.67 7.19 19.69
N SER A 60 7.04 8.33 19.10
CA SER A 60 7.71 9.44 19.79
C SER A 60 6.79 10.63 20.06
N PRO A 61 5.79 10.53 20.97
CA PRO A 61 4.83 11.62 21.25
C PRO A 61 5.51 12.86 21.85
N HIS A 62 6.71 12.69 22.41
CA HIS A 62 7.52 13.78 22.95
C HIS A 62 7.91 14.83 21.90
N LEU A 63 7.88 14.50 20.61
CA LEU A 63 8.10 15.47 19.52
C LEU A 63 7.09 16.63 19.57
N PHE A 64 5.83 16.31 19.84
CA PHE A 64 4.74 17.30 19.88
C PHE A 64 4.74 18.11 21.18
N HIS A 65 5.25 17.52 22.27
CA HIS A 65 5.36 18.23 23.56
C HIS A 65 6.54 19.20 23.60
N ARG A 66 7.64 18.90 22.90
CA ARG A 66 8.86 19.72 22.91
C ARG A 66 8.81 20.91 21.96
N ASP A 67 8.12 20.76 20.83
CA ASP A 67 8.05 21.79 19.79
C ASP A 67 6.58 22.07 19.41
N PRO A 68 6.01 23.21 19.84
CA PRO A 68 4.64 23.57 19.51
C PRO A 68 4.44 23.86 18.01
N GLU A 69 5.49 24.13 17.24
CA GLU A 69 5.41 24.33 15.79
C GLU A 69 5.45 23.03 14.99
N MET A 70 5.74 21.88 15.63
CA MET A 70 5.89 20.58 14.97
C MET A 70 4.67 20.22 14.11
N VAL A 71 3.47 20.50 14.60
CA VAL A 71 2.22 20.22 13.87
C VAL A 71 2.10 21.08 12.61
N ASP A 72 2.38 22.38 12.70
CA ASP A 72 2.36 23.29 11.55
C ASP A 72 3.45 22.92 10.53
N MET A 73 4.62 22.51 11.00
CA MET A 73 5.71 22.02 10.15
C MET A 73 5.35 20.74 9.41
N ILE A 74 4.73 19.77 10.08
CA ILE A 74 4.24 18.53 9.45
C ILE A 74 3.13 18.84 8.43
N ALA A 75 2.18 19.70 8.78
CA ALA A 75 1.10 20.10 7.88
C ALA A 75 1.63 20.81 6.62
N ARG A 76 2.57 21.75 6.77
CA ARG A 76 3.27 22.39 5.64
C ARG A 76 4.04 21.38 4.82
N THR A 77 4.63 20.38 5.45
CA THR A 77 5.34 19.31 4.78
C THR A 77 4.44 18.44 3.93
N TRP A 78 3.28 18.04 4.43
CA TRP A 78 2.33 17.23 3.65
C TRP A 78 1.76 17.95 2.43
N THR A 79 1.71 19.28 2.46
CA THR A 79 1.28 20.08 1.29
C THR A 79 2.39 20.32 0.28
N ARG A 80 3.66 20.14 0.66
CA ARG A 80 4.82 20.44 -0.19
C ARG A 80 5.54 19.19 -0.70
N GLN A 81 5.56 18.11 0.07
CA GLN A 81 6.22 16.88 -0.33
C GLN A 81 5.32 16.05 -1.25
N THR A 82 5.86 15.63 -2.37
CA THR A 82 5.25 14.59 -3.19
C THR A 82 5.33 13.26 -2.47
N ILE A 83 4.29 12.44 -2.61
CA ILE A 83 4.33 11.04 -2.18
C ILE A 83 5.44 10.29 -2.93
N GLN A 84 6.06 9.30 -2.28
CA GLN A 84 6.95 8.38 -2.99
C GLN A 84 6.16 7.56 -4.01
N SER A 85 6.83 7.20 -5.11
CA SER A 85 6.28 6.26 -6.09
C SER A 85 5.92 4.95 -5.41
N PHE A 86 4.76 4.41 -5.75
CA PHE A 86 4.41 3.04 -5.42
C PHE A 86 5.24 2.14 -6.32
N ASP A 87 6.30 1.57 -5.77
CA ASP A 87 7.16 0.63 -6.46
C ASP A 87 7.44 -0.59 -5.58
N SER A 88 7.97 -1.65 -6.19
CA SER A 88 8.41 -2.86 -5.48
C SER A 88 9.67 -2.65 -4.62
N HIS A 89 10.23 -1.43 -4.60
CA HIS A 89 11.47 -1.10 -3.91
C HIS A 89 11.16 -0.25 -2.66
N ILE A 90 10.69 -0.93 -1.61
CA ILE A 90 10.51 -0.29 -0.31
C ILE A 90 11.86 0.20 0.24
N THR A 91 11.90 1.47 0.63
CA THR A 91 13.08 2.13 1.20
C THR A 91 13.68 1.37 2.39
N LYS A 92 15.01 1.38 2.51
CA LYS A 92 15.78 0.68 3.57
C LYS A 92 15.33 0.96 5.01
N GLU A 93 14.74 2.14 5.25
CA GLU A 93 14.19 2.54 6.55
C GLU A 93 13.03 1.64 7.02
N LEU A 94 12.23 1.11 6.09
CA LEU A 94 11.13 0.20 6.41
C LEU A 94 11.51 -1.28 6.26
N THR A 95 12.56 -1.60 5.51
CA THR A 95 13.04 -2.98 5.28
C THR A 95 14.01 -3.48 6.35
N ASN A 96 14.63 -2.61 7.17
CA ASN A 96 15.60 -3.03 8.20
C ASN A 96 15.46 -2.32 9.56
N HIS A 97 14.62 -1.28 9.67
CA HIS A 97 14.58 -0.38 10.83
C HIS A 97 13.16 -0.12 11.36
N LEU A 98 12.16 -0.93 10.99
CA LEU A 98 10.80 -0.76 11.50
C LEU A 98 10.77 -1.02 13.01
N PHE A 99 10.37 -0.01 13.80
CA PHE A 99 10.35 -0.05 15.27
C PHE A 99 11.72 -0.31 15.94
N GLU A 100 12.81 0.10 15.31
CA GLU A 100 14.12 0.15 15.99
C GLU A 100 14.01 1.04 17.24
N THR A 101 14.51 0.56 18.38
CA THR A 101 14.55 1.32 19.64
C THR A 101 15.99 1.60 20.02
N PRO A 102 16.30 2.68 20.76
CA PRO A 102 17.67 2.99 21.17
C PRO A 102 18.38 1.85 21.94
N GLN A 103 17.62 0.91 22.51
CA GLN A 103 18.13 -0.26 23.23
C GLN A 103 18.39 -1.49 22.34
N SER A 104 17.92 -1.51 21.09
CA SER A 104 18.05 -2.66 20.18
C SER A 104 18.48 -2.21 18.79
N ASN A 105 19.70 -2.61 18.37
CA ASN A 105 20.31 -2.24 17.09
C ASN A 105 19.72 -2.98 15.86
N PHE A 106 18.54 -3.58 15.99
CA PHE A 106 17.84 -4.24 14.89
C PHE A 106 16.37 -3.83 14.90
N GLY A 107 15.85 -3.46 13.72
CA GLY A 107 14.43 -3.24 13.48
C GLY A 107 13.80 -4.39 12.70
N LEU A 108 12.48 -4.38 12.61
CA LEU A 108 11.73 -5.33 11.80
C LEU A 108 11.75 -4.92 10.32
N ASP A 109 11.52 -5.89 9.44
CA ASP A 109 11.30 -5.66 8.01
C ASP A 109 9.79 -5.65 7.74
N LEU A 110 9.27 -4.48 7.36
CA LEU A 110 7.86 -4.32 7.04
C LEU A 110 7.40 -5.22 5.88
N MET A 111 8.25 -5.47 4.89
CA MET A 111 7.92 -6.33 3.77
C MET A 111 7.77 -7.78 4.23
N SER A 112 8.74 -8.27 4.99
CA SER A 112 8.70 -9.61 5.58
C SER A 112 7.51 -9.78 6.53
N LEU A 113 7.18 -8.75 7.33
CA LEU A 113 5.99 -8.75 8.18
C LEU A 113 4.69 -8.81 7.39
N ASN A 114 4.59 -8.11 6.26
CA ASN A 114 3.38 -8.14 5.43
C ASN A 114 3.21 -9.50 4.74
N ILE A 115 4.30 -10.13 4.31
CA ILE A 115 4.28 -11.52 3.81
C ILE A 115 3.83 -12.47 4.93
N GLN A 116 4.43 -12.37 6.11
CA GLN A 116 4.09 -13.23 7.25
C GLN A 116 2.64 -13.07 7.68
N ARG A 117 2.13 -11.84 7.81
CA ARG A 117 0.70 -11.58 8.11
C ARG A 117 -0.23 -12.13 7.03
N GLY A 118 0.18 -12.07 5.76
CA GLY A 118 -0.57 -12.68 4.67
C GLY A 118 -0.73 -14.18 4.87
N ARG A 119 0.35 -14.86 5.26
CA ARG A 119 0.35 -16.31 5.51
C ARG A 119 -0.40 -16.68 6.79
N ASP A 120 -0.20 -15.92 7.87
CA ASP A 120 -0.89 -16.14 9.16
C ASP A 120 -2.41 -15.99 9.03
N HIS A 121 -2.87 -15.05 8.19
CA HIS A 121 -4.29 -14.87 7.89
C HIS A 121 -4.79 -15.72 6.71
N ALA A 122 -3.97 -16.64 6.20
CA ALA A 122 -4.30 -17.51 5.07
C ALA A 122 -4.88 -16.74 3.85
N ILE A 123 -4.30 -15.57 3.56
CA ILE A 123 -4.68 -14.78 2.39
C ILE A 123 -4.37 -15.60 1.14
N ALA A 124 -5.34 -15.69 0.23
CA ALA A 124 -5.18 -16.45 -1.00
C ALA A 124 -3.96 -15.96 -1.81
N PRO A 125 -3.24 -16.85 -2.50
CA PRO A 125 -2.09 -16.47 -3.31
C PRO A 125 -2.46 -15.46 -4.41
N TYR A 126 -1.45 -14.76 -4.90
CA TYR A 126 -1.59 -13.77 -5.96
C TYR A 126 -2.33 -14.32 -7.19
N ASN A 127 -1.97 -15.52 -7.64
CA ASN A 127 -2.58 -16.11 -8.83
C ASN A 127 -4.07 -16.46 -8.66
N GLU A 128 -4.51 -16.72 -7.44
CA GLU A 128 -5.93 -16.91 -7.12
C GLU A 128 -6.66 -15.55 -7.12
N MET A 129 -6.08 -14.54 -6.47
CA MET A 129 -6.63 -13.19 -6.48
C MET A 129 -6.73 -12.58 -7.88
N ARG A 130 -5.75 -12.88 -8.76
CA ARG A 130 -5.81 -12.50 -10.19
C ARG A 130 -7.07 -13.02 -10.86
N VAL A 131 -7.41 -14.30 -10.65
CA VAL A 131 -8.60 -14.93 -11.23
C VAL A 131 -9.87 -14.31 -10.68
N VAL A 132 -9.94 -14.07 -9.37
CA VAL A 132 -11.07 -13.35 -8.73
C VAL A 132 -11.27 -11.97 -9.36
N CYS A 133 -10.17 -11.27 -9.67
CA CYS A 133 -10.18 -9.97 -10.33
C CYS A 133 -10.29 -10.02 -11.88
N GLY A 134 -10.68 -11.17 -12.44
CA GLY A 134 -11.00 -11.34 -13.87
C GLY A 134 -9.78 -11.48 -14.80
N LEU A 135 -8.57 -11.60 -14.26
CA LEU A 135 -7.38 -11.90 -15.04
C LEU A 135 -7.23 -13.40 -15.29
N PRO A 136 -6.58 -13.81 -16.40
CA PRO A 136 -6.29 -15.22 -16.63
C PRO A 136 -5.35 -15.77 -15.55
N ARG A 137 -5.61 -17.01 -15.12
CA ARG A 137 -4.71 -17.74 -14.23
C ARG A 137 -3.38 -17.98 -14.94
N ALA A 138 -2.29 -17.57 -14.32
CA ALA A 138 -0.96 -17.89 -14.80
C ALA A 138 -0.66 -19.38 -14.58
N ARG A 139 -0.06 -20.04 -15.57
CA ARG A 139 0.45 -21.42 -15.45
C ARG A 139 1.96 -21.46 -15.37
N GLN A 140 2.61 -20.42 -15.86
CA GLN A 140 4.05 -20.23 -15.85
C GLN A 140 4.40 -18.77 -15.60
N PHE A 141 5.63 -18.50 -15.14
CA PHE A 141 6.05 -17.14 -14.78
C PHE A 141 5.92 -16.13 -15.93
N SER A 142 6.12 -16.56 -17.18
CA SER A 142 5.96 -15.68 -18.34
C SER A 142 4.53 -15.16 -18.52
N ASP A 143 3.51 -15.87 -18.01
CA ASP A 143 2.12 -15.43 -18.12
C ASP A 143 1.86 -14.19 -17.26
N LEU A 144 2.73 -13.90 -16.29
CA LEU A 144 2.65 -12.72 -15.43
C LEU A 144 3.14 -11.44 -16.13
N LEU A 145 3.74 -11.53 -17.32
CA LEU A 145 4.26 -10.38 -18.06
C LEU A 145 3.17 -9.40 -18.52
N ASP A 146 1.92 -9.85 -18.50
CA ASP A 146 0.75 -9.03 -18.77
C ASP A 146 0.60 -7.89 -17.76
N GLN A 147 0.83 -8.15 -16.46
CA GLN A 147 0.73 -7.16 -15.39
C GLN A 147 2.09 -6.74 -14.83
N ILE A 148 3.07 -7.64 -14.79
CA ILE A 148 4.35 -7.47 -14.06
C ILE A 148 5.51 -7.21 -15.04
N PRO A 149 6.43 -6.27 -14.75
CA PRO A 149 7.63 -6.06 -15.57
C PRO A 149 8.54 -7.29 -15.66
N ARG A 150 9.16 -7.51 -16.82
CA ARG A 150 10.01 -8.68 -17.09
C ARG A 150 11.08 -8.95 -16.04
N LEU A 151 11.83 -7.91 -15.65
CA LEU A 151 12.88 -8.03 -14.63
C LEU A 151 12.33 -8.52 -13.28
N THR A 152 11.11 -8.10 -12.92
CA THR A 152 10.46 -8.52 -11.68
C THR A 152 9.99 -9.96 -11.78
N VAL A 153 9.43 -10.37 -12.93
CA VAL A 153 9.05 -11.77 -13.18
C VAL A 153 10.26 -12.71 -13.09
N GLU A 154 11.39 -12.32 -13.67
CA GLU A 154 12.65 -13.08 -13.58
C GLU A 154 13.07 -13.26 -12.11
N ARG A 155 13.02 -12.21 -11.28
CA ARG A 155 13.30 -12.30 -9.84
C ARG A 155 12.30 -13.19 -9.11
N LEU A 156 11.01 -13.08 -9.42
CA LEU A 156 9.98 -13.93 -8.81
C LEU A 156 10.23 -15.42 -9.11
N SER A 157 10.65 -15.74 -10.33
CA SER A 157 10.98 -17.13 -10.72
C SER A 157 12.21 -17.71 -10.02
N GLN A 158 13.07 -16.87 -9.44
CA GLN A 158 14.21 -17.30 -8.64
C GLN A 158 13.84 -17.54 -7.17
N ILE A 159 12.76 -16.92 -6.69
CA ILE A 159 12.33 -16.94 -5.28
C ILE A 159 11.23 -17.98 -5.06
N TYR A 160 10.23 -18.02 -5.95
CA TYR A 160 9.08 -18.92 -5.84
C TYR A 160 9.26 -20.13 -6.75
N ARG A 161 8.82 -21.29 -6.28
CA ARG A 161 8.89 -22.54 -7.05
C ARG A 161 7.84 -22.55 -8.17
N HIS A 162 6.63 -22.10 -7.87
CA HIS A 162 5.53 -22.03 -8.82
C HIS A 162 4.80 -20.68 -8.74
N VAL A 163 4.11 -20.29 -9.81
CA VAL A 163 3.31 -19.04 -9.85
C VAL A 163 2.17 -19.00 -8.83
N ASP A 164 1.72 -20.19 -8.40
CA ASP A 164 0.69 -20.35 -7.38
C ASP A 164 1.21 -20.12 -5.96
N ASP A 165 2.53 -20.09 -5.76
CA ASP A 165 3.14 -19.86 -4.44
C ASP A 165 3.36 -18.36 -4.15
N ILE A 166 3.12 -17.48 -5.13
CA ILE A 166 3.40 -16.05 -4.99
C ILE A 166 2.42 -15.45 -3.98
N ASP A 167 2.94 -14.90 -2.88
CA ASP A 167 2.14 -14.20 -1.87
C ASP A 167 1.39 -13.02 -2.51
N PHE A 168 0.10 -12.83 -2.19
CA PHE A 168 -0.74 -11.79 -2.77
C PHE A 168 -0.10 -10.39 -2.70
N PHE A 169 0.45 -10.03 -1.54
CA PHE A 169 1.07 -8.72 -1.35
C PHE A 169 2.27 -8.54 -2.30
N VAL A 170 3.12 -9.56 -2.46
CA VAL A 170 4.31 -9.50 -3.33
C VAL A 170 3.90 -9.37 -4.79
N GLY A 171 2.93 -10.15 -5.24
CA GLY A 171 2.41 -10.05 -6.61
C GLY A 171 1.74 -8.71 -6.87
N GLY A 172 0.87 -8.26 -5.97
CA GLY A 172 0.09 -7.02 -6.11
C GLY A 172 0.94 -5.75 -6.17
N ILE A 173 2.01 -5.64 -5.37
CA ILE A 173 2.94 -4.49 -5.44
C ILE A 173 3.89 -4.56 -6.64
N SER A 174 4.03 -5.74 -7.26
CA SER A 174 4.92 -5.97 -8.40
C SER A 174 4.27 -5.61 -9.75
N GLU A 175 2.96 -5.40 -9.77
CA GLU A 175 2.22 -5.01 -10.97
C GLU A 175 2.56 -3.59 -11.43
N ARG A 176 2.49 -3.37 -12.74
CA ARG A 176 2.53 -2.03 -13.31
C ARG A 176 1.29 -1.25 -12.86
N PRO A 177 1.43 0.02 -12.45
CA PRO A 177 0.28 0.86 -12.16
C PRO A 177 -0.64 0.97 -13.38
N VAL A 178 -1.96 0.97 -13.13
CA VAL A 178 -2.94 1.27 -14.18
C VAL A 178 -2.83 2.72 -14.63
N SER A 179 -3.31 3.04 -15.84
CA SER A 179 -3.31 4.41 -16.35
C SER A 179 -4.07 5.36 -15.42
N GLY A 180 -3.39 6.41 -14.96
CA GLY A 180 -3.96 7.40 -14.03
C GLY A 180 -4.13 6.91 -12.58
N GLY A 181 -3.59 5.74 -12.24
CA GLY A 181 -3.59 5.17 -10.90
C GLY A 181 -2.19 4.89 -10.37
N LEU A 182 -2.11 4.55 -9.08
CA LEU A 182 -0.84 4.23 -8.39
C LEU A 182 -0.70 2.74 -8.06
N LEU A 183 -1.77 1.97 -8.22
CA LEU A 183 -1.81 0.54 -7.95
C LEU A 183 -1.95 -0.24 -9.27
N GLY A 184 -1.44 -1.47 -9.30
CA GLY A 184 -1.74 -2.42 -10.37
C GLY A 184 -3.16 -2.97 -10.28
N TRP A 185 -3.61 -3.60 -11.36
CA TRP A 185 -5.01 -4.04 -11.53
C TRP A 185 -5.54 -4.93 -10.39
N THR A 186 -4.82 -5.99 -10.03
CA THR A 186 -5.32 -6.97 -9.04
C THR A 186 -5.42 -6.33 -7.66
N PHE A 187 -4.42 -5.56 -7.29
CA PHE A 187 -4.39 -4.89 -6.00
C PHE A 187 -5.44 -3.77 -5.92
N LEU A 188 -5.64 -3.07 -7.03
CA LEU A 188 -6.66 -2.05 -7.20
C LEU A 188 -8.08 -2.64 -7.15
N CYS A 189 -8.30 -3.83 -7.71
CA CYS A 189 -9.55 -4.56 -7.66
C CYS A 189 -9.98 -4.90 -6.23
N VAL A 190 -9.09 -5.45 -5.41
CA VAL A 190 -9.36 -5.76 -4.00
C VAL A 190 -9.65 -4.49 -3.19
N VAL A 191 -8.90 -3.41 -3.46
CA VAL A 191 -9.15 -2.10 -2.84
C VAL A 191 -10.50 -1.54 -3.27
N GLY A 192 -10.86 -1.67 -4.55
CA GLY A 192 -12.15 -1.25 -5.10
C GLY A 192 -13.32 -1.93 -4.42
N ASP A 193 -13.27 -3.26 -4.30
CA ASP A 193 -14.27 -4.07 -3.59
C ASP A 193 -14.42 -3.63 -2.13
N HIS A 194 -13.31 -3.45 -1.41
CA HIS A 194 -13.33 -2.94 -0.03
C HIS A 194 -14.00 -1.57 0.09
N LEU A 195 -13.72 -0.65 -0.85
CA LEU A 195 -14.28 0.70 -0.83
C LEU A 195 -15.76 0.73 -1.18
N GLN A 196 -16.18 -0.11 -2.12
CA GLN A 196 -17.59 -0.30 -2.45
C GLN A 196 -18.36 -0.81 -1.22
N GLY A 197 -17.77 -1.76 -0.48
CA GLY A 197 -18.33 -2.26 0.78
C GLY A 197 -18.37 -1.24 1.93
N THR A 198 -17.50 -0.22 1.96
CA THR A 198 -17.47 0.77 3.06
C THR A 198 -18.31 2.02 2.79
N THR A 199 -18.46 2.39 1.53
CA THR A 199 -19.29 3.56 1.11
C THR A 199 -20.79 3.29 1.16
N SER A 200 -21.19 2.04 1.42
CA SER A 200 -22.59 1.59 1.54
C SER A 200 -23.10 1.48 2.99
N ARG A 201 -22.37 2.03 3.98
CA ARG A 201 -22.83 2.03 5.40
C ARG A 201 -24.11 2.84 5.62
N ASN A 202 -25.17 2.16 6.05
CA ASN A 202 -26.38 2.75 6.65
C ASN A 202 -26.10 3.22 8.10
N PRO A 203 -26.72 4.31 8.58
CA PRO A 203 -26.72 4.69 10.00
C PRO A 203 -27.50 3.70 10.88
#